data_AF-A0A0L8K262-F1
#
_entry.id   AF-A0A0L8K262-F1
#
_cell.length_a   1.000
_cell.length_b   1.000
_cell.length_c   1.000
_cell.angle_alpha   90.00
_cell.angle_beta   90.00
_cell.angle_gamma   90.00
#
_symmetry.space_group_name_H-M   'P 1'
#
loop_
_entity.id
_entity.type
_entity.pdbx_description
1 polymer ?
#
loop_
_entity_poly.entity_id
_entity_poly.type
_entity_poly.pdbx_seq_one_letter_code
_entity_poly.pdbx_strand_id
1 'polypeptide(L)'
;LADPGRPLSALEVLDPEERELLTGSWAGVKVPGAGEGSLVGRFEEQVARVPERTALVDGERRISYAELNTSANRLARHLAEQGLGR
;
A
#
# COMPACT_ATOMS: atom_id res chain seq x y z
N LEU A 1 30.90 19.50 -31.82
CA LEU A 1 30.46 19.75 -30.44
C LEU A 1 29.26 20.69 -30.49
N ALA A 2 28.06 20.14 -30.39
CA ALA A 2 26.83 20.90 -30.57
C ALA A 2 26.39 21.49 -29.21
N ASP A 3 26.31 22.82 -29.16
CA ASP A 3 25.81 23.66 -28.06
C ASP A 3 26.54 23.59 -26.70
N PRO A 4 27.60 24.41 -26.49
CA PRO A 4 28.31 24.52 -25.21
C PRO A 4 27.53 25.27 -24.12
N GLY A 5 26.39 25.91 -24.44
CA GLY A 5 25.54 26.60 -23.47
C GLY A 5 24.51 25.70 -22.79
N ARG A 6 24.36 24.45 -23.25
CA ARG A 6 23.38 23.50 -22.71
C ARG A 6 23.77 23.06 -21.29
N PRO A 7 22.85 23.13 -20.31
CA PRO A 7 23.12 22.65 -18.96
C PRO A 7 23.32 21.14 -18.97
N LEU A 8 24.26 20.65 -18.15
CA LEU A 8 24.58 19.22 -18.04
C LEU A 8 23.36 18.36 -17.66
N SER A 9 22.44 18.91 -16.88
CA SER A 9 21.18 18.28 -16.48
C SER A 9 20.23 17.96 -17.65
N ALA A 10 20.41 18.63 -18.79
CA ALA A 10 19.60 18.39 -19.97
C ALA A 10 20.17 17.27 -20.84
N LEU A 11 21.36 16.74 -20.56
CA LEU A 11 21.94 15.65 -21.35
C LEU A 11 21.21 14.33 -21.06
N GLU A 12 20.85 13.66 -22.14
CA GLU A 12 20.31 12.31 -22.08
C GLU A 12 21.47 11.33 -21.96
N VAL A 13 21.59 10.68 -20.79
CA VAL A 13 22.71 9.78 -20.47
C VAL A 13 22.42 8.34 -20.92
N LEU A 14 21.15 7.95 -20.90
CA LEU A 14 20.71 6.61 -21.31
C LEU A 14 20.44 6.59 -22.80
N ASP A 15 20.80 5.50 -23.45
CA ASP A 15 20.31 5.25 -24.80
C ASP A 15 18.80 4.89 -24.79
N PRO A 16 18.11 4.98 -25.94
CA PRO A 16 16.68 4.71 -26.00
C PRO A 16 16.29 3.29 -25.56
N GLU A 17 17.15 2.30 -25.79
CA GLU A 17 16.90 0.88 -25.50
C GLU A 17 17.01 0.61 -24.00
N GLU A 18 18.05 1.17 -23.34
CA GLU A 18 18.23 1.16 -21.89
C GLU A 18 17.05 1.84 -21.18
N ARG A 19 16.58 2.97 -21.72
CA ARG A 19 15.40 3.64 -21.16
C ARG A 19 14.15 2.79 -21.27
N GLU A 20 13.92 2.14 -22.40
CA GLU A 20 12.75 1.27 -22.60
C GLU A 20 12.78 0.07 -21.65
N LEU A 21 13.95 -0.53 -21.43
CA LEU A 21 14.12 -1.59 -20.45
C LEU A 21 13.75 -1.11 -19.03
N LEU A 22 14.30 0.03 -18.60
CA LEU A 22 14.10 0.56 -17.25
C LEU A 22 12.66 1.05 -16.99
N THR A 23 12.00 1.64 -17.99
CA THR A 23 10.65 2.21 -17.84
C THR A 23 9.52 1.26 -18.25
N GLY A 24 9.85 0.22 -19.01
CA GLY A 24 8.93 -0.82 -19.47
C GLY A 24 9.18 -2.13 -18.73
N SER A 25 9.96 -3.02 -19.35
CA SER A 25 10.05 -4.43 -18.93
C SER A 25 10.57 -4.64 -17.50
N TRP A 26 11.47 -3.78 -17.02
CA TRP A 26 12.04 -3.86 -15.66
C TRP A 26 11.28 -3.00 -14.64
N ALA A 27 10.40 -2.09 -15.09
CA ALA A 27 9.63 -1.22 -14.20
C ALA A 27 8.58 -1.98 -13.36
N GLY A 28 8.43 -3.28 -13.59
CA GLY A 28 7.45 -4.13 -12.94
C GLY A 28 6.04 -3.91 -13.48
N VAL A 29 5.09 -4.68 -12.96
CA VAL A 29 3.70 -4.57 -13.37
C VAL A 29 3.04 -3.44 -12.61
N LYS A 30 2.55 -2.42 -13.33
CA LYS A 30 1.60 -1.46 -12.77
C LYS A 30 0.29 -2.18 -12.50
N VAL A 31 -0.03 -2.39 -11.24
CA VAL A 31 -1.31 -2.96 -10.82
C VAL A 31 -2.31 -1.80 -10.67
N PRO A 32 -3.35 -1.73 -11.51
CA PRO A 32 -4.39 -0.69 -11.37
C PRO A 32 -4.99 -0.73 -9.96
N GLY A 33 -5.14 0.44 -9.33
CA GLY A 33 -5.67 0.54 -7.97
C GLY A 33 -4.72 0.12 -6.85
N ALA A 34 -3.45 -0.21 -7.16
CA ALA A 34 -2.44 -0.39 -6.13
C ALA A 34 -2.22 0.91 -5.36
N GLY A 35 -2.50 0.87 -4.05
CA GLY A 35 -2.42 2.05 -3.17
C GLY A 35 -3.71 2.86 -3.08
N GLU A 36 -4.76 2.55 -3.84
CA GLU A 36 -6.06 3.22 -3.67
C GLU A 36 -6.75 2.71 -2.39
N GLY A 37 -7.17 3.61 -1.50
CA GLY A 37 -7.79 3.25 -0.22
C GLY A 37 -6.82 2.81 0.88
N SER A 38 -7.31 2.82 2.12
CA SER A 38 -6.50 2.49 3.30
C SER A 38 -6.39 0.99 3.52
N LEU A 39 -5.33 0.56 4.23
CA LEU A 39 -5.20 -0.82 4.70
C LEU A 39 -6.41 -1.21 5.58
N VAL A 40 -6.88 -0.28 6.41
CA VAL A 40 -8.06 -0.46 7.27
C VAL A 40 -9.31 -0.71 6.42
N GLY A 41 -9.56 0.09 5.38
CA GLY A 41 -10.73 -0.10 4.50
C GLY A 41 -10.70 -1.45 3.79
N ARG A 42 -9.54 -1.84 3.25
CA ARG A 42 -9.37 -3.18 2.65
C ARG A 42 -9.60 -4.32 3.66
N PHE A 43 -9.22 -4.12 4.91
CA PHE A 43 -9.47 -5.08 5.97
C PHE A 43 -10.97 -5.19 6.30
N GLU A 44 -11.67 -4.06 6.43
CA GLU A 44 -13.12 -4.02 6.66
C GLU A 44 -13.92 -4.68 5.52
N GLU A 45 -13.46 -4.53 4.26
CA GLU A 45 -14.03 -5.27 3.13
C GLU A 45 -13.92 -6.80 3.31
N GLN A 46 -12.81 -7.30 3.84
CA GLN A 46 -12.66 -8.73 4.13
C GLN A 46 -13.55 -9.17 5.29
N VAL A 47 -13.69 -8.33 6.32
CA VAL A 47 -14.61 -8.58 7.43
C VAL A 47 -16.04 -8.74 6.92
N ALA A 48 -16.47 -7.89 5.98
CA ALA A 48 -17.80 -7.98 5.38
C ALA A 48 -17.98 -9.24 4.51
N ARG A 49 -16.93 -9.68 3.80
CA ARG A 49 -17.00 -10.85 2.90
C ARG A 49 -16.95 -12.18 3.64
N VAL A 50 -16.11 -12.28 4.68
CA VAL A 50 -15.78 -13.55 5.35
C VAL A 50 -15.61 -13.38 6.87
N PRO A 51 -16.65 -12.91 7.58
CA PRO A 51 -16.56 -12.52 9.00
C PRO A 51 -16.06 -13.64 9.93
N GLU A 52 -16.51 -14.87 9.68
CA GLU A 52 -16.22 -16.03 10.53
C GLU A 52 -14.87 -16.71 10.23
N ARG A 53 -14.16 -16.29 9.17
CA ARG A 53 -12.86 -16.87 8.86
C ARG A 53 -11.81 -16.42 9.87
N THR A 54 -10.91 -17.31 10.23
CA THR A 54 -9.76 -16.98 11.09
C THR A 54 -8.86 -15.94 10.42
N ALA A 55 -8.67 -14.80 11.09
CA ALA A 55 -7.80 -13.70 10.68
C ALA A 55 -6.45 -13.71 11.42
N LEU A 56 -6.45 -14.18 12.67
CA LEU A 56 -5.25 -14.24 13.50
C LEU A 56 -5.18 -15.57 14.25
N VAL A 57 -3.99 -16.15 14.32
CA VAL A 57 -3.67 -17.33 15.12
C VAL A 57 -2.60 -16.96 16.14
N ASP A 58 -2.88 -17.21 17.41
CA ASP A 58 -1.96 -17.00 18.53
C ASP A 58 -1.92 -18.28 19.38
N GLY A 59 -0.96 -19.15 19.10
CA GLY A 59 -0.94 -20.52 19.60
C GLY A 59 -2.21 -21.28 19.18
N GLU A 60 -2.96 -21.77 20.16
CA GLU A 60 -4.24 -22.46 19.93
C GLU A 60 -5.42 -21.50 19.69
N ARG A 61 -5.25 -20.21 20.04
CA ARG A 61 -6.31 -19.22 19.89
C ARG A 61 -6.45 -18.84 18.42
N ARG A 62 -7.66 -18.95 17.90
CA ARG A 62 -8.05 -18.51 16.56
C ARG A 62 -9.04 -17.36 16.74
N ILE A 63 -8.75 -16.22 16.12
CA ILE A 63 -9.61 -15.04 16.15
C ILE A 63 -10.16 -14.81 14.76
N SER A 64 -11.47 -14.62 14.64
CA SER A 64 -12.13 -14.36 13.36
C SER A 64 -11.88 -12.93 12.87
N TYR A 65 -12.15 -12.67 11.59
CA TYR A 65 -12.14 -11.30 11.05
C TYR A 65 -13.10 -10.39 11.81
N ALA A 66 -14.31 -10.86 12.11
CA ALA A 66 -15.29 -10.07 12.87
C ALA A 66 -14.80 -9.73 14.28
N GLU A 67 -14.28 -10.71 15.01
CA GLU A 67 -13.78 -10.51 16.37
C GLU A 67 -12.60 -9.53 16.42
N LEU A 68 -11.65 -9.70 15.50
CA LEU A 68 -10.48 -8.83 15.42
C LEU A 68 -10.90 -7.39 15.09
N ASN A 69 -11.83 -7.21 14.14
CA ASN A 69 -12.33 -5.90 13.75
C ASN A 69 -13.05 -5.19 14.91
N THR A 70 -13.92 -5.91 15.63
CA THR A 70 -14.62 -5.34 16.79
C THR A 70 -13.63 -4.90 17.88
N SER A 71 -12.61 -5.72 18.16
CA SER A 71 -11.59 -5.36 19.15
C SER A 71 -10.75 -4.16 18.71
N ALA A 72 -10.33 -4.11 17.44
CA ALA A 72 -9.58 -3.00 16.86
C ALA A 72 -10.38 -1.69 16.89
N ASN A 73 -11.66 -1.73 16.51
CA ASN A 73 -12.53 -0.55 16.50
C ASN A 73 -12.81 -0.02 17.91
N ARG A 74 -12.93 -0.90 18.90
CA ARG A 74 -13.03 -0.50 20.31
C ARG A 74 -11.76 0.23 20.76
N LEU A 75 -10.59 -0.29 20.41
CA LEU A 75 -9.32 0.36 20.73
C LEU A 75 -9.17 1.71 20.02
N ALA A 76 -9.51 1.79 18.73
CA ALA A 76 -9.44 3.01 17.95
C ALA A 76 -10.31 4.12 18.56
N ARG A 77 -11.53 3.79 19.01
CA ARG A 77 -12.41 4.74 19.70
C ARG A 77 -11.81 5.23 21.01
N HIS A 78 -11.25 4.32 21.80
CA HIS A 78 -10.58 4.69 23.05
C HIS A 78 -9.38 5.63 22.80
N LEU A 79 -8.57 5.36 21.79
CA LEU A 79 -7.44 6.24 21.42
C LEU A 79 -7.92 7.62 20.94
N ALA A 80 -9.01 7.67 20.18
CA ALA A 80 -9.62 8.93 19.75
C ALA A 80 -10.12 9.76 20.95
N GLU A 81 -10.70 9.12 21.96
CA GLU A 81 -11.08 9.77 23.23
C GLU A 81 -9.88 10.32 24.00
N GLN A 82 -8.70 9.72 23.86
CA GLN A 82 -7.43 10.23 24.43
C GLN A 82 -6.78 11.35 23.58
N GLY A 83 -7.43 11.78 22.49
CA GLY A 83 -6.95 12.87 21.64
C GLY A 83 -5.98 12.45 20.53
N LEU A 84 -5.77 11.16 20.31
CA LEU A 84 -4.99 10.65 19.18
C LEU A 84 -5.88 10.59 17.92
N GLY A 85 -5.42 11.21 16.83
CA GLY A 85 -6.20 11.29 15.58
C GLY A 85 -6.82 12.66 15.29
N ARG A 86 -6.29 13.73 15.89
CA ARG A 86 -6.42 15.10 15.40
C ARG A 86 -5.33 15.44 14.39
#